data_AF-A0A3P8QUM6-F1
#
_entry.id   AF-A0A3P8QUM6-F1
#
_cell.length_a   1.000
_cell.length_b   1.000
_cell.length_c   1.000
_cell.angle_alpha   90.00
_cell.angle_beta   90.00
_cell.angle_gamma   90.00
#
_symmetry.space_group_name_H-M   'P 1'
#
loop_
_entity.id
_entity.type
_entity.pdbx_description
1 polymer ?
#
loop_
_entity_poly.entity_id
_entity_poly.type
_entity_poly.pdbx_seq_one_letter_code
_entity_poly.pdbx_strand_id
1 'polypeptide(L)'
;MAGNKSYTIVEYFGGEDGYRCGYCKSQTGNFSRGMWSHTMTVQDYQDLIDRGWRRSGKYVYKPIMQKTCCPQYTIRCHALKFQPSKSHKKILKKMNRFISKGELQKGQEDCAGEPMDSVCEEAGPQELRKVHLKYTALTGIQKDATEFPSTTEVQKEAADATPTGSQTSQNDPVSVLAGTTTSAAPKPGNGADPSRPPCRKAKELRKERRLQKEQMRQNGDGVSSTVSPTQPTPSQNNQSKTLEEFISESLPENSAHCLEVRLVPVNFEDPQFMASYQQSSALYAQYQMAIHGDDPSECSESEFKRFLCDSPLEAEYAPDGPEVGYGSFHQQYWLDGRIVAVGVIDILPTCVSSVYLYYHPDFNSLSLGSYSALREIAFTKQLQKQSPKLSYYYLGFYIHSCPKMRYKGQYRPSDLLCPETYVWVSIERCIPLLDNSRYARLNQDPDLGDARAVRDLGRALVLYRRTVMPYAAYSRKRKGSSDEMEVQQYASLVGQDCAERILLYRS
;
A
#
# COMPACT_ATOMS: atom_id res chain seq x y z
N MET A 1 -0.78 1.43 -44.37
CA MET A 1 -0.90 2.29 -43.18
C MET A 1 -1.07 1.39 -41.97
N ALA A 2 0.03 0.87 -41.41
CA ALA A 2 -0.05 0.13 -40.16
C ALA A 2 -0.36 1.15 -39.07
N GLY A 3 -1.55 1.09 -38.47
CA GLY A 3 -1.86 1.89 -37.28
C GLY A 3 -0.75 1.66 -36.26
N ASN A 4 -0.23 2.74 -35.67
CA ASN A 4 0.91 2.72 -34.76
C ASN A 4 0.52 1.90 -33.52
N LYS A 5 0.74 0.59 -33.56
CA LYS A 5 0.33 -0.32 -32.50
C LYS A 5 1.34 -0.18 -31.38
N SER A 6 0.93 0.38 -30.25
CA SER A 6 1.72 0.35 -29.02
C SER A 6 1.97 -1.08 -28.60
N TYR A 7 3.23 -1.39 -28.28
CA TYR A 7 3.65 -2.69 -27.78
C TYR A 7 4.23 -2.53 -26.38
N THR A 8 3.87 -3.47 -25.50
CA THR A 8 4.60 -3.68 -24.26
C THR A 8 5.93 -4.36 -24.60
N ILE A 9 7.04 -3.81 -24.12
CA ILE A 9 8.39 -4.35 -24.32
C ILE A 9 9.03 -4.56 -22.96
N VAL A 10 9.46 -5.80 -22.70
CA VAL A 10 10.04 -6.19 -21.41
C VAL A 10 11.35 -6.96 -21.58
N GLU A 11 12.25 -6.76 -20.63
CA GLU A 11 13.46 -7.54 -20.47
C GLU A 11 13.36 -8.32 -19.15
N TYR A 12 13.30 -9.65 -19.25
CA TYR A 12 13.13 -10.52 -18.08
C TYR A 12 14.47 -10.91 -17.49
N PHE A 13 14.60 -10.83 -16.17
CA PHE A 13 15.81 -11.27 -15.45
C PHE A 13 15.42 -12.40 -14.50
N GLY A 14 15.89 -13.61 -14.80
CA GLY A 14 15.64 -14.80 -13.98
C GLY A 14 16.45 -14.79 -12.68
N GLY A 15 16.10 -13.94 -11.71
CA GLY A 15 16.77 -13.90 -10.40
C GLY A 15 16.33 -15.03 -9.45
N GLU A 16 17.29 -15.62 -8.75
CA GLU A 16 17.03 -16.61 -7.67
C GLU A 16 17.48 -16.13 -6.29
N ASP A 17 18.17 -15.00 -6.23
CA ASP A 17 18.79 -14.51 -5.01
C ASP A 17 17.75 -13.96 -4.04
N GLY A 18 17.90 -14.38 -2.78
CA GLY A 18 17.10 -13.87 -1.68
C GLY A 18 17.67 -12.56 -1.17
N TYR A 19 16.78 -11.60 -0.89
CA TYR A 19 17.15 -10.32 -0.29
C TYR A 19 16.45 -10.12 1.05
N ARG A 20 16.86 -9.06 1.75
CA ARG A 20 16.32 -8.72 3.07
C ARG A 20 14.81 -8.52 2.98
N CYS A 21 14.08 -9.24 3.82
CA CYS A 21 12.63 -9.11 3.90
C CYS A 21 12.26 -7.81 4.63
N GLY A 22 11.57 -6.90 3.94
CA GLY A 22 11.11 -5.64 4.53
C GLY A 22 10.14 -5.82 5.71
N TYR A 23 9.46 -6.96 5.79
CA TYR A 23 8.38 -7.24 6.75
C TYR A 23 8.86 -7.88 8.06
N CYS A 24 9.54 -9.03 7.99
CA CYS A 24 10.05 -9.74 9.17
C CYS A 24 11.56 -9.54 9.40
N LYS A 25 12.23 -8.73 8.57
CA LYS A 25 13.65 -8.37 8.66
C LYS A 25 14.65 -9.52 8.49
N SER A 26 14.20 -10.72 8.09
CA SER A 26 15.09 -11.82 7.68
C SER A 26 16.04 -11.38 6.54
N GLN A 27 17.34 -11.68 6.66
CA GLN A 27 18.37 -11.22 5.73
C GLN A 27 18.23 -11.80 4.32
N THR A 28 17.77 -13.04 4.19
CA THR A 28 17.56 -13.75 2.90
C THR A 28 16.16 -14.35 2.88
N GLY A 29 15.15 -13.50 3.09
CA GLY A 29 13.76 -13.94 3.31
C GLY A 29 12.80 -13.60 2.17
N ASN A 30 13.16 -12.69 1.27
CA ASN A 30 12.29 -12.26 0.18
C ASN A 30 12.84 -12.70 -1.17
N PHE A 31 11.98 -13.29 -1.99
CA PHE A 31 12.33 -13.84 -3.29
C PHE A 31 11.30 -13.35 -4.32
N SER A 32 11.76 -12.83 -5.44
CA SER A 32 10.89 -12.38 -6.53
C SER A 32 11.54 -12.60 -7.88
N ARG A 33 10.72 -12.83 -8.90
CA ARG A 33 11.14 -12.72 -10.30
C ARG A 33 10.85 -11.30 -10.78
N GLY A 34 11.73 -10.77 -11.64
CA GLY A 34 11.67 -9.39 -12.09
C GLY A 34 11.81 -9.26 -13.59
N MET A 35 11.25 -8.19 -14.14
CA MET A 35 11.50 -7.73 -15.49
C MET A 35 11.58 -6.20 -15.51
N TRP A 36 12.41 -5.66 -16.41
CA TRP A 36 12.38 -4.26 -16.75
C TRP A 36 11.37 -4.04 -17.86
N SER A 37 10.47 -3.07 -17.69
CA SER A 37 9.54 -2.68 -18.74
C SER A 37 9.98 -1.37 -19.37
N HIS A 38 10.28 -1.41 -20.67
CA HIS A 38 10.62 -0.20 -21.42
C HIS A 38 9.38 0.63 -21.73
N THR A 39 8.31 -0.07 -22.11
CA THR A 39 6.96 0.43 -22.39
C THR A 39 5.96 -0.65 -21.99
N MET A 40 4.75 -0.24 -21.58
CA MET A 40 3.68 -1.14 -21.19
C MET A 40 2.32 -0.54 -21.46
N THR A 41 1.44 -1.31 -22.11
CA THR A 41 0.04 -0.94 -22.25
C THR A 41 -0.70 -1.16 -20.93
N VAL A 42 -1.73 -0.36 -20.66
CA VAL A 42 -2.52 -0.50 -19.42
C VAL A 42 -3.26 -1.83 -19.35
N GLN A 43 -3.63 -2.42 -20.50
CA GLN A 43 -4.26 -3.73 -20.57
C GLN A 43 -3.28 -4.87 -20.27
N ASP A 44 -2.04 -4.82 -20.78
CA ASP A 44 -1.02 -5.80 -20.42
C ASP A 44 -0.70 -5.71 -18.92
N TYR A 45 -0.59 -4.50 -18.36
CA TYR A 45 -0.36 -4.38 -16.92
C TYR A 45 -1.53 -4.90 -16.08
N GLN A 46 -2.78 -4.64 -16.49
CA GLN A 46 -3.97 -5.21 -15.86
C GLN A 46 -3.90 -6.75 -15.80
N ASP A 47 -3.55 -7.38 -16.92
CA ASP A 47 -3.43 -8.84 -16.97
C ASP A 47 -2.26 -9.36 -16.11
N LEU A 48 -1.17 -8.59 -15.99
CA LEU A 48 -0.04 -8.92 -15.11
C LEU A 48 -0.40 -8.79 -13.62
N ILE A 49 -1.06 -7.71 -13.18
CA ILE A 49 -1.44 -7.54 -11.77
C ILE A 49 -2.47 -8.57 -11.31
N ASP A 50 -3.33 -9.03 -12.23
CA ASP A 50 -4.27 -10.13 -12.04
C ASP A 50 -3.59 -11.52 -12.00
N ARG A 51 -2.26 -11.55 -12.22
CA ARG A 51 -1.39 -12.71 -12.01
C ARG A 51 -0.37 -12.50 -10.89
N GLY A 52 -0.58 -11.46 -10.07
CA GLY A 52 0.22 -11.16 -8.88
C GLY A 52 1.49 -10.36 -9.13
N TRP A 53 1.68 -9.80 -10.33
CA TRP A 53 2.77 -8.86 -10.60
C TRP A 53 2.48 -7.49 -9.97
N ARG A 54 3.53 -6.74 -9.65
CA ARG A 54 3.49 -5.34 -9.21
C ARG A 54 4.67 -4.58 -9.81
N ARG A 55 4.67 -3.25 -9.69
CA ARG A 55 5.74 -2.43 -10.23
C ARG A 55 6.23 -1.37 -9.24
N SER A 56 7.47 -0.95 -9.47
CA SER A 56 8.15 0.17 -8.84
C SER A 56 8.93 0.90 -9.92
N GLY A 57 8.42 2.05 -10.35
CA GLY A 57 8.81 2.65 -11.63
C GLY A 57 8.63 1.65 -12.78
N LYS A 58 9.70 1.48 -13.58
CA LYS A 58 9.80 0.55 -14.70
C LYS A 58 10.13 -0.90 -14.31
N TYR A 59 10.51 -1.15 -13.06
CA TYR A 59 10.77 -2.51 -12.60
C TYR A 59 9.45 -3.19 -12.21
N VAL A 60 9.17 -4.34 -12.82
CA VAL A 60 7.96 -5.13 -12.61
C VAL A 60 8.34 -6.47 -12.00
N TYR A 61 7.73 -6.84 -10.89
CA TYR A 61 8.16 -7.97 -10.07
C TYR A 61 6.98 -8.82 -9.59
N LYS A 62 7.26 -10.11 -9.38
CA LYS A 62 6.32 -11.08 -8.83
C LYS A 62 6.99 -11.91 -7.73
N PRO A 63 6.47 -11.85 -6.48
CA PRO A 63 6.99 -12.65 -5.38
C PRO A 63 6.90 -14.16 -5.65
N ILE A 64 7.93 -14.90 -5.23
CA ILE A 64 7.94 -16.36 -5.22
C ILE A 64 7.32 -16.82 -3.90
N MET A 65 6.01 -17.05 -3.94
CA MET A 65 5.16 -17.20 -2.76
C MET A 65 5.55 -18.37 -1.84
N GLN A 66 6.08 -19.46 -2.41
CA GLN A 66 6.49 -20.65 -1.65
C GLN A 66 7.87 -20.49 -0.99
N LYS A 67 8.71 -19.60 -1.50
CA LYS A 67 10.07 -19.36 -0.96
C LYS A 67 10.12 -18.18 0.00
N THR A 68 9.31 -17.15 -0.24
CA THR A 68 9.32 -15.91 0.55
C THR A 68 8.75 -16.15 1.96
N CYS A 69 9.46 -15.69 2.99
CA CYS A 69 9.07 -15.89 4.39
C CYS A 69 7.76 -15.18 4.78
N CYS A 70 7.39 -14.14 4.04
CA CYS A 70 6.16 -13.35 4.19
C CYS A 70 5.39 -13.33 2.87
N PRO A 71 4.58 -14.37 2.55
CA PRO A 71 3.88 -14.45 1.26
C PRO A 71 2.96 -13.25 1.00
N GLN A 72 3.07 -12.71 -0.22
CA GLN A 72 2.49 -11.44 -0.64
C GLN A 72 1.27 -11.67 -1.53
N TYR A 73 0.10 -11.88 -0.93
CA TYR A 73 -1.13 -12.15 -1.67
C TYR A 73 -1.68 -10.85 -2.25
N THR A 74 -1.95 -10.83 -3.55
CA THR A 74 -2.65 -9.69 -4.16
C THR A 74 -4.06 -9.56 -3.58
N ILE A 75 -4.43 -8.36 -3.16
CA ILE A 75 -5.76 -8.06 -2.58
C ILE A 75 -6.48 -6.97 -3.38
N ARG A 76 -7.78 -7.18 -3.60
CA ARG A 76 -8.68 -6.18 -4.18
C ARG A 76 -9.93 -6.00 -3.34
N CYS A 77 -10.50 -4.80 -3.36
CA CYS A 77 -11.79 -4.44 -2.79
C CYS A 77 -12.80 -4.20 -3.92
N HIS A 78 -14.05 -4.65 -3.75
CA HIS A 78 -15.16 -4.30 -4.64
C HIS A 78 -15.67 -2.91 -4.29
N ALA A 79 -15.20 -1.88 -5.00
CA ALA A 79 -15.44 -0.49 -4.62
C ALA A 79 -16.94 -0.14 -4.55
N LEU A 80 -17.74 -0.61 -5.51
CA LEU A 80 -19.19 -0.36 -5.54
C LEU A 80 -19.95 -0.96 -4.37
N LYS A 81 -19.44 -2.06 -3.79
CA LYS A 81 -20.06 -2.77 -2.66
C LYS A 81 -19.44 -2.38 -1.31
N PHE A 82 -18.40 -1.55 -1.33
CA PHE A 82 -17.69 -1.17 -0.13
C PHE A 82 -18.59 -0.37 0.81
N GLN A 83 -18.52 -0.72 2.09
CA GLN A 83 -19.21 0.00 3.16
C GLN A 83 -18.23 0.38 4.27
N PRO A 84 -18.12 1.67 4.65
CA PRO A 84 -17.23 2.09 5.71
C PRO A 84 -17.55 1.40 7.04
N SER A 85 -16.54 0.75 7.63
CA SER A 85 -16.61 0.17 8.96
C SER A 85 -16.59 1.27 10.04
N LYS A 86 -16.72 0.88 11.31
CA LYS A 86 -16.60 1.83 12.44
C LYS A 86 -15.21 2.49 12.48
N SER A 87 -14.13 1.77 12.17
CA SER A 87 -12.78 2.33 12.11
C SER A 87 -12.62 3.29 10.93
N HIS A 88 -13.12 2.93 9.75
CA HIS A 88 -13.12 3.83 8.58
C HIS A 88 -13.87 5.14 8.88
N LYS A 89 -15.06 5.05 9.51
CA LYS A 89 -15.83 6.23 9.93
C LYS A 89 -15.10 7.08 10.96
N LYS A 90 -14.31 6.48 11.87
CA LYS A 90 -13.48 7.20 12.85
C LYS A 90 -12.39 8.02 12.15
N ILE A 91 -11.74 7.44 11.13
CA ILE A 91 -10.71 8.12 10.34
C ILE A 91 -11.31 9.30 9.56
N LEU A 92 -12.43 9.09 8.85
CA LEU A 92 -13.11 10.16 8.12
C LEU A 92 -13.52 11.32 9.04
N LYS A 93 -14.13 11.01 10.20
CA LYS A 93 -14.48 12.04 11.20
C LYS A 93 -13.26 12.73 11.80
N LYS A 94 -12.14 12.02 11.97
CA LYS A 94 -10.88 12.61 12.44
C LYS A 94 -10.37 13.63 11.44
N MET A 95 -10.38 13.30 10.15
CA MET A 95 -10.01 14.21 9.09
C MET A 95 -10.95 15.42 9.03
N ASN A 96 -12.28 15.22 9.02
CA ASN A 96 -13.24 16.32 8.97
C ASN A 96 -13.10 17.25 10.19
N ARG A 97 -12.90 16.71 11.39
CA ARG A 97 -12.65 17.54 12.59
C ARG A 97 -11.34 18.32 12.48
N PHE A 98 -10.28 17.71 11.97
CA PHE A 98 -9.03 18.40 11.73
C PHE A 98 -9.23 19.56 10.76
N ILE A 99 -9.89 19.34 9.61
CA ILE A 99 -10.11 20.40 8.62
C ILE A 99 -11.00 21.51 9.18
N SER A 100 -12.09 21.18 9.88
CA SER A 100 -12.99 22.20 10.43
C SER A 100 -12.42 22.97 11.62
N LYS A 101 -11.67 22.32 12.53
CA LYS A 101 -11.28 22.90 13.82
C LYS A 101 -9.77 23.10 14.03
N GLY A 102 -8.93 22.55 13.16
CA GLY A 102 -7.46 22.55 13.32
C GLY A 102 -6.94 21.61 14.41
N GLU A 103 -7.78 20.75 14.97
CA GLU A 103 -7.43 19.90 16.11
C GLU A 103 -6.70 18.62 15.67
N LEU A 104 -5.37 18.63 15.71
CA LEU A 104 -4.57 17.40 15.75
C LEU A 104 -4.65 16.81 17.17
N GLN A 105 -5.29 15.64 17.32
CA GLN A 105 -5.27 14.94 18.60
C GLN A 105 -3.82 14.59 18.97
N LYS A 106 -3.32 15.16 20.08
CA LYS A 106 -2.07 14.71 20.71
C LYS A 106 -2.21 13.22 21.02
N GLY A 107 -1.28 12.42 20.54
CA GLY A 107 -1.34 10.96 20.60
C GLY A 107 -1.66 10.46 22.01
N GLN A 108 -2.85 9.90 22.16
CA GLN A 108 -3.14 8.94 23.23
C GLN A 108 -3.08 7.58 22.56
N GLU A 109 -2.27 6.68 23.09
CA GLU A 109 -2.11 5.29 22.66
C GLU A 109 -3.44 4.53 22.82
N ASP A 110 -4.41 4.82 21.96
CA ASP A 110 -5.65 4.07 21.86
C ASP A 110 -5.46 2.97 20.81
N CYS A 111 -5.25 1.75 21.31
CA CYS A 111 -5.25 0.50 20.56
C CYS A 111 -6.56 0.30 19.75
N ALA A 112 -6.65 0.85 18.54
CA ALA A 112 -7.66 0.46 17.55
C ALA A 112 -7.31 0.83 16.09
N GLY A 113 -6.07 1.24 15.81
CA GLY A 113 -5.60 1.52 14.46
C GLY A 113 -4.13 1.88 14.52
N GLU A 114 -3.26 0.87 14.43
CA GLU A 114 -1.83 1.10 14.32
C GLU A 114 -1.54 1.88 13.02
N PRO A 115 -0.65 2.87 13.06
CA PRO A 115 -0.17 3.53 11.85
C PRO A 115 0.48 2.49 10.92
N MET A 116 0.45 2.77 9.61
CA MET A 116 1.04 1.93 8.56
C MET A 116 2.50 1.55 8.85
N ASP A 117 3.20 2.39 9.62
CA ASP A 117 4.64 2.35 9.77
C ASP A 117 5.06 2.55 11.24
N SER A 118 5.28 1.46 11.96
CA SER A 118 6.16 1.47 13.15
C SER A 118 7.30 0.47 12.94
N VAL A 119 8.38 0.86 12.27
CA VAL A 119 9.59 0.01 12.28
C VAL A 119 10.00 -0.23 13.74
N CYS A 120 10.31 -1.49 14.05
CA CYS A 120 10.76 -1.91 15.37
C CYS A 120 12.13 -1.31 15.66
N GLU A 121 12.24 -0.56 16.74
CA GLU A 121 13.46 -0.43 17.55
C GLU A 121 13.00 -0.62 19.00
N GLU A 122 13.44 -1.71 19.64
CA GLU A 122 13.67 -1.65 21.09
C GLU A 122 15.17 -1.47 21.28
N ALA A 123 15.57 -0.23 21.51
CA ALA A 123 16.78 0.11 22.25
C ALA A 123 16.39 1.21 23.25
N GLY A 124 16.88 1.07 24.48
CA GLY A 124 16.48 1.84 25.66
C GLY A 124 16.68 3.36 25.59
N PRO A 125 16.37 4.08 26.68
CA PRO A 125 15.98 5.49 26.64
C PRO A 125 17.15 6.39 26.26
N GLN A 126 17.03 7.08 25.14
CA GLN A 126 17.74 8.34 24.88
C GLN A 126 16.74 9.43 24.55
N GLU A 127 16.79 10.51 25.34
CA GLU A 127 15.87 11.64 25.27
C GLU A 127 15.87 12.30 23.89
N LEU A 128 14.72 12.26 23.22
CA LEU A 128 14.43 13.14 22.08
C LEU A 128 14.43 14.61 22.56
N ARG A 129 15.45 15.37 22.16
CA ARG A 129 15.40 16.84 22.18
C ARG A 129 14.35 17.31 21.17
N LYS A 130 13.17 17.66 21.67
CA LYS A 130 12.11 18.36 20.92
C LYS A 130 12.63 19.73 20.47
N VAL A 131 12.94 19.87 19.19
CA VAL A 131 13.00 21.19 18.56
C VAL A 131 11.57 21.59 18.20
N HIS A 132 11.01 22.52 18.98
CA HIS A 132 9.66 23.05 18.78
C HIS A 132 9.71 24.14 17.71
N LEU A 133 9.54 23.79 16.44
CA LEU A 133 9.27 24.81 15.41
C LEU A 133 7.79 25.19 15.48
N LYS A 134 7.52 26.39 15.98
CA LYS A 134 6.19 27.02 15.89
C LYS A 134 5.94 27.41 14.43
N TYR A 135 4.94 26.81 13.80
CA TYR A 135 4.35 27.31 12.56
C TYR A 135 3.77 28.70 12.81
N THR A 136 4.38 29.73 12.23
CA THR A 136 3.78 31.06 12.11
C THR A 136 3.58 31.35 10.63
N ALA A 137 2.38 31.80 10.29
CA ALA A 137 2.04 32.28 8.95
C ALA A 137 2.98 33.44 8.59
N LEU A 138 3.76 33.27 7.52
CA LEU A 138 4.58 34.33 6.94
C LEU A 138 4.04 34.64 5.55
N THR A 139 3.33 35.75 5.48
CA THR A 139 2.94 36.45 4.26
C THR A 139 4.07 37.40 3.82
N GLY A 140 4.46 37.30 2.55
CA GLY A 140 5.11 38.37 1.78
C GLY A 140 6.64 38.47 1.86
N ILE A 141 7.32 38.34 0.71
CA ILE A 141 7.93 39.46 -0.06
C ILE A 141 8.54 38.91 -1.36
N GLN A 142 8.54 39.78 -2.37
CA GLN A 142 8.86 39.62 -3.79
C GLN A 142 10.36 39.44 -4.12
N LYS A 143 10.59 38.92 -5.34
CA LYS A 143 11.64 39.22 -6.34
C LYS A 143 12.97 39.84 -5.85
N ASP A 144 14.09 39.19 -6.17
CA ASP A 144 14.94 39.65 -7.27
C ASP A 144 15.95 38.60 -7.74
N ALA A 145 16.34 38.71 -9.00
CA ALA A 145 17.30 37.86 -9.71
C ALA A 145 18.67 38.56 -9.77
N THR A 146 19.79 37.84 -9.57
CA THR A 146 21.06 38.11 -10.29
C THR A 146 22.08 36.96 -10.13
N GLU A 147 22.50 36.45 -11.30
CA GLU A 147 23.81 35.99 -11.79
C GLU A 147 24.91 35.35 -10.88
N PHE A 148 25.49 34.28 -11.45
CA PHE A 148 26.74 33.55 -11.11
C PHE A 148 28.01 34.43 -11.12
N PRO A 149 29.13 34.01 -10.48
CA PRO A 149 30.15 33.22 -11.20
C PRO A 149 30.93 32.15 -10.39
N SER A 150 31.11 31.00 -11.05
CA SER A 150 32.35 30.24 -11.35
C SER A 150 33.60 30.23 -10.44
N THR A 151 34.12 28.99 -10.32
CA THR A 151 35.54 28.54 -10.24
C THR A 151 36.36 28.80 -8.97
N THR A 152 36.84 27.73 -8.31
CA THR A 152 38.28 27.36 -8.34
C THR A 152 38.50 25.91 -7.89
N GLU A 153 39.42 25.22 -8.58
CA GLU A 153 39.99 23.91 -8.32
C GLU A 153 40.99 23.93 -7.16
N VAL A 154 41.10 22.85 -6.39
CA VAL A 154 42.38 22.39 -5.79
C VAL A 154 42.43 20.86 -5.79
N GLN A 155 43.45 20.30 -6.44
CA GLN A 155 43.89 18.91 -6.41
C GLN A 155 44.88 18.65 -5.26
N LYS A 156 45.15 17.35 -5.02
CA LYS A 156 46.25 16.66 -4.28
C LYS A 156 45.83 16.03 -2.96
N GLU A 157 46.25 14.82 -2.58
CA GLU A 157 47.06 13.77 -3.22
C GLU A 157 46.83 12.48 -2.40
N ALA A 158 47.05 11.33 -3.03
CA ALA A 158 46.97 10.01 -2.43
C ALA A 158 48.14 9.68 -1.49
N ALA A 159 47.92 8.80 -0.51
CA ALA A 159 48.94 7.85 -0.05
C ALA A 159 48.28 6.60 0.56
N ASP A 160 48.66 5.48 -0.03
CA ASP A 160 48.35 4.09 0.31
C ASP A 160 49.33 3.58 1.38
N ALA A 161 48.87 2.76 2.33
CA ALA A 161 49.67 1.73 3.02
C ALA A 161 48.80 0.94 4.03
N THR A 162 48.69 -0.35 3.79
CA THR A 162 48.21 -1.40 4.72
C THR A 162 49.41 -2.32 5.04
N PRO A 163 49.27 -3.42 5.82
CA PRO A 163 49.12 -3.58 7.27
C PRO A 163 50.35 -4.26 7.92
N THR A 164 50.50 -4.22 9.25
CA THR A 164 51.10 -5.35 10.01
C THR A 164 50.66 -5.33 11.47
N GLY A 165 50.35 -6.50 12.02
CA GLY A 165 49.76 -6.69 13.35
C GLY A 165 50.70 -7.14 14.47
N SER A 166 50.03 -7.41 15.60
CA SER A 166 50.42 -8.22 16.78
C SER A 166 51.51 -7.68 17.73
N GLN A 167 51.15 -7.48 19.01
CA GLN A 167 51.44 -8.38 20.14
C GLN A 167 51.03 -7.69 21.47
N THR A 168 50.02 -8.22 22.17
CA THR A 168 50.08 -9.01 23.43
C THR A 168 50.60 -8.26 24.67
N SER A 169 49.78 -8.23 25.73
CA SER A 169 50.21 -8.53 27.11
C SER A 169 48.99 -8.88 27.97
N GLN A 170 48.99 -10.12 28.44
CA GLN A 170 48.10 -10.68 29.47
C GLN A 170 48.51 -10.14 30.85
N ASN A 171 47.56 -10.06 31.78
CA ASN A 171 47.74 -10.33 33.20
C ASN A 171 46.37 -10.51 33.88
N ASP A 172 46.02 -11.77 34.11
CA ASP A 172 45.11 -12.25 35.17
C ASP A 172 46.00 -12.77 36.34
N PRO A 173 45.50 -13.19 37.52
CA PRO A 173 44.14 -13.09 38.09
C PRO A 173 44.14 -12.62 39.57
N VAL A 174 43.00 -12.16 40.10
CA VAL A 174 42.67 -12.34 41.54
C VAL A 174 41.18 -12.65 41.72
N SER A 175 40.93 -13.76 42.40
CA SER A 175 39.65 -14.30 42.86
C SER A 175 39.23 -13.68 44.19
N VAL A 176 37.98 -13.20 44.36
CA VAL A 176 37.21 -13.30 45.63
C VAL A 176 35.68 -13.31 45.38
N LEU A 177 35.07 -14.31 46.02
CA LEU A 177 33.68 -14.61 46.36
C LEU A 177 32.57 -13.53 46.35
N ALA A 178 31.46 -13.94 45.74
CA ALA A 178 30.06 -13.97 46.24
C ALA A 178 29.57 -12.85 47.18
N GLY A 179 28.83 -11.91 46.58
CA GLY A 179 27.86 -11.04 47.27
C GLY A 179 26.46 -11.26 46.71
N THR A 180 25.66 -12.10 47.39
CA THR A 180 24.25 -12.32 47.09
C THR A 180 23.43 -11.13 47.60
N THR A 181 22.87 -10.32 46.71
CA THR A 181 21.72 -9.47 47.04
C THR A 181 20.47 -10.03 46.38
N THR A 182 19.62 -10.58 47.24
CA THR A 182 18.32 -11.18 46.97
C THR A 182 17.36 -10.15 46.37
N SER A 183 16.79 -10.44 45.19
CA SER A 183 15.63 -9.71 44.68
C SER A 183 14.41 -10.08 45.53
N ALA A 184 13.85 -9.13 46.27
CA ALA A 184 12.62 -9.34 47.02
C ALA A 184 11.45 -9.68 46.08
N ALA A 185 10.78 -10.81 46.32
CA ALA A 185 9.55 -11.18 45.65
C ALA A 185 8.44 -10.15 45.94
N PRO A 186 7.58 -9.82 44.96
CA PRO A 186 6.46 -8.91 45.19
C PRO A 186 5.46 -9.54 46.17
N LYS A 187 4.97 -8.74 47.13
CA LYS A 187 3.96 -9.18 48.10
C LYS A 187 2.68 -9.60 47.35
N PRO A 188 2.09 -10.77 47.65
CA PRO A 188 0.81 -11.15 47.06
C PRO A 188 -0.26 -10.14 47.51
N GLY A 189 -0.96 -9.55 46.53
CA GLY A 189 -2.06 -8.63 46.81
C GLY A 189 -3.19 -9.35 47.54
N ASN A 190 -3.84 -8.66 48.48
CA ASN A 190 -5.05 -9.16 49.11
C ASN A 190 -6.08 -9.47 48.02
N GLY A 191 -6.47 -10.75 47.94
CA GLY A 191 -7.47 -11.23 46.98
C GLY A 191 -8.80 -10.48 47.11
N ALA A 192 -9.68 -10.71 46.13
CA ALA A 192 -10.97 -10.02 46.04
C ALA A 192 -11.76 -10.10 47.36
N ASP A 193 -12.15 -8.93 47.89
CA ASP A 193 -13.01 -8.76 49.06
C ASP A 193 -14.34 -9.54 48.88
N PRO A 194 -14.60 -10.60 49.66
CA PRO A 194 -15.80 -11.43 49.54
C PRO A 194 -17.10 -10.68 49.84
N SER A 195 -17.04 -9.50 50.45
CA SER A 195 -18.20 -8.67 50.78
C SER A 195 -18.59 -7.71 49.64
N ARG A 196 -17.82 -7.64 48.55
CA ARG A 196 -18.15 -6.84 47.37
C ARG A 196 -18.74 -7.70 46.25
N PRO A 197 -19.88 -7.31 45.64
CA PRO A 197 -20.42 -8.05 44.52
C PRO A 197 -19.42 -8.06 43.35
N PRO A 198 -19.24 -9.20 42.65
CA PRO A 198 -18.30 -9.29 41.55
C PRO A 198 -18.62 -8.26 40.47
N CYS A 199 -17.60 -7.51 40.04
CA CYS A 199 -17.72 -6.52 38.98
C CYS A 199 -18.13 -7.21 37.67
N ARG A 200 -19.44 -7.18 37.36
CA ARG A 200 -19.96 -7.70 36.09
C ARG A 200 -19.40 -6.87 34.94
N LYS A 201 -18.80 -7.53 33.94
CA LYS A 201 -18.33 -6.86 32.71
C LYS A 201 -19.50 -6.10 32.08
N ALA A 202 -19.31 -4.84 31.69
CA ALA A 202 -20.38 -3.97 31.16
C ALA A 202 -21.18 -4.57 29.98
N LYS A 203 -20.62 -5.57 29.27
CA LYS A 203 -21.29 -6.33 28.22
C LYS A 203 -22.43 -7.22 28.73
N GLU A 204 -22.25 -7.83 29.90
CA GLU A 204 -23.23 -8.71 30.56
C GLU A 204 -24.46 -7.90 31.00
N LEU A 205 -24.22 -6.77 31.69
CA LEU A 205 -25.28 -5.85 32.14
C LEU A 205 -26.13 -5.30 30.99
N ARG A 206 -25.53 -5.08 29.80
CA ARG A 206 -26.26 -4.66 28.60
C ARG A 206 -27.10 -5.78 28.00
N LYS A 207 -26.64 -7.04 28.07
CA LYS A 207 -27.39 -8.21 27.60
C LYS A 207 -28.60 -8.49 28.50
N GLU A 208 -28.42 -8.36 29.82
CA GLU A 208 -29.46 -8.52 30.83
C GLU A 208 -30.55 -7.44 30.73
N ARG A 209 -30.18 -6.16 30.55
CA ARG A 209 -31.14 -5.08 30.30
C ARG A 209 -31.94 -5.26 29.00
N ARG A 210 -31.34 -5.88 27.97
CA ARG A 210 -32.05 -6.19 26.73
C ARG A 210 -33.07 -7.31 26.96
N LEU A 211 -32.69 -8.36 27.68
CA LEU A 211 -33.59 -9.46 28.03
C LEU A 211 -34.77 -9.00 28.90
N GLN A 212 -34.52 -8.12 29.88
CA GLN A 212 -35.57 -7.54 30.73
C GLN A 212 -36.56 -6.67 29.94
N LYS A 213 -36.07 -5.92 28.94
CA LYS A 213 -36.95 -5.17 28.02
C LYS A 213 -37.77 -6.08 27.10
N GLU A 214 -37.20 -7.20 26.67
CA GLU A 214 -37.92 -8.21 25.87
C GLU A 214 -38.98 -8.93 26.71
N GLN A 215 -38.71 -9.25 27.97
CA GLN A 215 -39.70 -9.85 28.90
C GLN A 215 -40.82 -8.88 29.28
N MET A 216 -40.51 -7.60 29.53
CA MET A 216 -41.54 -6.59 29.80
C MET A 216 -42.45 -6.33 28.59
N ARG A 217 -41.95 -6.56 27.38
CA ARG A 217 -42.77 -6.51 26.15
C ARG A 217 -43.68 -7.72 25.98
N GLN A 218 -43.31 -8.87 26.53
CA GLN A 218 -44.13 -10.10 26.46
C GLN A 218 -45.19 -10.18 27.56
N ASN A 219 -44.97 -9.52 28.71
CA ASN A 219 -45.92 -9.51 29.83
C ASN A 219 -46.90 -8.31 29.82
N GLY A 220 -46.90 -7.50 28.76
CA GLY A 220 -47.64 -6.25 28.65
C GLY A 220 -48.94 -6.31 27.84
N ASP A 221 -49.52 -7.49 27.59
CA ASP A 221 -50.82 -7.63 26.91
C ASP A 221 -51.90 -8.07 27.90
N GLY A 222 -52.70 -7.09 28.33
CA GLY A 222 -53.87 -7.33 29.15
C GLY A 222 -54.49 -6.04 29.69
N VAL A 223 -55.10 -5.23 28.82
CA VAL A 223 -56.38 -4.54 29.04
C VAL A 223 -56.82 -3.88 27.73
N SER A 224 -58.06 -4.19 27.34
CA SER A 224 -58.76 -3.76 26.13
C SER A 224 -59.15 -2.28 26.17
N SER A 225 -58.91 -1.54 25.09
CA SER A 225 -59.69 -0.37 24.70
C SER A 225 -59.57 -0.11 23.20
N THR A 226 -60.71 -0.24 22.53
CA THR A 226 -60.99 0.01 21.12
C THR A 226 -60.61 1.41 20.68
N VAL A 227 -59.52 1.53 19.90
CA VAL A 227 -59.29 2.64 18.97
C VAL A 227 -58.54 2.10 17.74
N SER A 228 -59.02 2.48 16.56
CA SER A 228 -58.59 2.05 15.22
C SER A 228 -57.06 2.08 15.00
N PRO A 229 -56.48 1.11 14.26
CA PRO A 229 -55.05 1.07 14.02
C PRO A 229 -54.68 2.13 12.98
N THR A 230 -54.27 3.31 13.45
CA THR A 230 -53.46 4.19 12.61
C THR A 230 -52.08 3.57 12.57
N GLN A 231 -51.70 3.03 11.40
CA GLN A 231 -50.37 2.49 11.17
C GLN A 231 -49.33 3.54 11.62
N PRO A 232 -48.37 3.21 12.49
CA PRO A 232 -47.22 4.07 12.68
C PRO A 232 -46.49 4.12 11.34
N THR A 233 -46.48 5.30 10.74
CA THR A 233 -45.63 5.60 9.59
C THR A 233 -44.20 5.18 9.93
N PRO A 234 -43.51 4.41 9.07
CA PRO A 234 -42.12 4.08 9.31
C PRO A 234 -41.35 5.39 9.39
N SER A 235 -40.68 5.63 10.52
CA SER A 235 -39.78 6.77 10.69
C SER A 235 -38.84 6.82 9.49
N GLN A 236 -38.95 7.87 8.68
CA GLN A 236 -38.08 8.06 7.54
C GLN A 236 -36.61 8.11 8.02
N ASN A 237 -35.81 7.24 7.42
CA ASN A 237 -34.36 7.30 7.28
C ASN A 237 -33.49 7.37 8.55
N ASN A 238 -33.17 6.20 9.09
CA ASN A 238 -31.89 5.98 9.76
C ASN A 238 -30.88 5.34 8.79
N GLN A 239 -30.79 5.87 7.55
CA GLN A 239 -29.81 5.41 6.57
C GLN A 239 -28.42 5.90 7.00
N SER A 240 -27.46 4.97 7.10
CA SER A 240 -26.09 5.33 7.46
C SER A 240 -25.43 6.11 6.33
N LYS A 241 -24.82 7.26 6.66
CA LYS A 241 -24.09 8.09 5.68
C LYS A 241 -23.18 7.27 4.76
N THR A 242 -23.22 7.56 3.47
CA THR A 242 -22.37 6.92 2.44
C THR A 242 -20.91 7.39 2.55
N LEU A 243 -19.97 6.68 1.91
CA LEU A 243 -18.56 7.08 1.89
C LEU A 243 -18.38 8.46 1.25
N GLU A 244 -19.07 8.68 0.14
CA GLU A 244 -19.06 9.93 -0.60
C GLU A 244 -19.57 11.07 0.27
N GLU A 245 -20.68 10.88 1.00
CA GLU A 245 -21.20 11.89 1.93
C GLU A 245 -20.23 12.24 3.07
N PHE A 246 -19.42 11.30 3.55
CA PHE A 246 -18.37 11.62 4.53
C PHE A 246 -17.24 12.45 3.93
N ILE A 247 -16.91 12.22 2.65
CA ILE A 247 -15.84 12.91 1.93
C ILE A 247 -16.29 14.28 1.45
N SER A 248 -17.54 14.40 0.99
CA SER A 248 -18.16 15.61 0.47
C SER A 248 -18.95 16.39 1.52
N GLU A 249 -18.84 16.01 2.80
CA GLU A 249 -19.51 16.71 3.90
C GLU A 249 -19.09 18.19 3.84
N SER A 250 -20.04 19.06 3.51
CA SER A 250 -19.80 20.50 3.40
C SER A 250 -19.30 21.02 4.74
N LEU A 251 -18.02 21.37 4.77
CA LEU A 251 -17.40 21.92 5.97
C LEU A 251 -17.87 23.37 6.17
N PRO A 252 -17.95 23.88 7.42
CA PRO A 252 -18.38 25.25 7.69
C PRO A 252 -17.56 26.28 6.91
N GLU A 253 -18.15 27.42 6.54
CA GLU A 253 -17.43 28.51 5.84
C GLU A 253 -16.18 28.98 6.61
N ASN A 254 -16.20 28.89 7.94
CA ASN A 254 -15.07 29.20 8.83
C ASN A 254 -14.22 27.96 9.16
N SER A 255 -13.97 27.07 8.20
CA SER A 255 -13.10 25.91 8.43
C SER A 255 -11.67 26.36 8.67
N ALA A 256 -11.00 25.73 9.64
CA ALA A 256 -9.62 26.05 10.01
C ALA A 256 -8.61 25.79 8.87
N HIS A 257 -8.87 24.77 8.06
CA HIS A 257 -8.03 24.40 6.92
C HIS A 257 -8.87 24.18 5.65
N CYS A 258 -8.22 24.29 4.49
CA CYS A 258 -8.77 23.92 3.20
C CYS A 258 -8.02 22.69 2.66
N LEU A 259 -8.74 21.58 2.44
CA LEU A 259 -8.20 20.39 1.78
C LEU A 259 -8.68 20.33 0.33
N GLU A 260 -7.73 20.36 -0.59
CA GLU A 260 -7.96 20.12 -2.01
C GLU A 260 -7.28 18.80 -2.42
N VAL A 261 -7.96 18.00 -3.24
CA VAL A 261 -7.38 16.77 -3.78
C VAL A 261 -7.34 16.89 -5.30
N ARG A 262 -6.13 16.84 -5.85
CA ARG A 262 -5.87 16.98 -7.29
C ARG A 262 -5.42 15.64 -7.84
N LEU A 263 -5.90 15.28 -9.03
CA LEU A 263 -5.39 14.15 -9.78
C LEU A 263 -4.48 14.69 -10.88
N VAL A 264 -3.19 14.36 -10.82
CA VAL A 264 -2.19 14.88 -11.75
C VAL A 264 -1.57 13.70 -12.50
N PRO A 265 -1.59 13.67 -13.85
CA PRO A 265 -0.95 12.61 -14.61
C PRO A 265 0.57 12.64 -14.37
N VAL A 266 1.19 11.47 -14.28
CA VAL A 266 2.64 11.37 -14.17
C VAL A 266 3.25 11.57 -15.55
N ASN A 267 3.51 12.83 -15.90
CA ASN A 267 4.09 13.22 -17.17
C ASN A 267 4.94 14.49 -16.99
N PHE A 268 6.22 14.43 -17.36
CA PHE A 268 7.13 15.59 -17.29
C PHE A 268 6.78 16.70 -18.29
N GLU A 269 5.93 16.42 -19.28
CA GLU A 269 5.38 17.42 -20.19
C GLU A 269 4.10 18.08 -19.63
N ASP A 270 3.51 17.53 -18.56
CA ASP A 270 2.33 18.10 -17.93
C ASP A 270 2.70 19.29 -17.02
N PRO A 271 2.11 20.49 -17.23
CA PRO A 271 2.45 21.67 -16.44
C PRO A 271 2.11 21.54 -14.94
N GLN A 272 1.05 20.82 -14.58
CA GLN A 272 0.66 20.64 -13.17
C GLN A 272 1.61 19.68 -12.46
N PHE A 273 2.04 18.63 -13.14
CA PHE A 273 3.06 17.70 -12.65
C PHE A 273 4.37 18.45 -12.39
N MET A 274 4.85 19.21 -13.38
CA MET A 274 6.09 19.98 -13.25
C MET A 274 6.01 21.06 -12.16
N ALA A 275 4.87 21.74 -12.03
CA ALA A 275 4.68 22.78 -11.02
C ALA A 275 4.71 22.22 -9.57
N SER A 276 4.33 20.96 -9.38
CA SER A 276 4.29 20.32 -8.06
C SER A 276 5.48 19.40 -7.78
N TYR A 277 6.30 19.10 -8.79
CA TYR A 277 7.35 18.09 -8.75
C TYR A 277 8.35 18.27 -7.59
N GLN A 278 8.92 19.46 -7.44
CA GLN A 278 9.91 19.73 -6.38
C GLN A 278 9.32 19.57 -4.97
N GLN A 279 8.09 20.06 -4.75
CA GLN A 279 7.41 19.91 -3.47
C GLN A 279 7.10 18.42 -3.17
N SER A 280 6.73 17.67 -4.20
CA SER A 280 6.48 16.23 -4.12
C SER A 280 7.76 15.45 -3.77
N SER A 281 8.87 15.75 -4.44
CA SER A 281 10.16 15.12 -4.18
C SER A 281 10.67 15.42 -2.76
N ALA A 282 10.54 16.67 -2.30
CA ALA A 282 10.92 17.05 -0.94
C ALA A 282 10.04 16.34 0.11
N LEU A 283 8.74 16.23 -0.14
CA LEU A 283 7.81 15.48 0.72
C LEU A 283 8.17 13.99 0.79
N TYR A 284 8.53 13.39 -0.35
CA TYR A 284 8.99 12.00 -0.42
C TYR A 284 10.23 11.77 0.44
N ALA A 285 11.25 12.62 0.30
CA ALA A 285 12.49 12.52 1.08
C ALA A 285 12.22 12.63 2.59
N GLN A 286 11.40 13.61 3.00
CA GLN A 286 10.99 13.76 4.40
C GLN A 286 10.28 12.50 4.93
N TYR A 287 9.40 11.91 4.12
CA TYR A 287 8.71 10.69 4.49
C TYR A 287 9.67 9.50 4.61
N GLN A 288 10.56 9.26 3.63
CA GLN A 288 11.55 8.18 3.70
C GLN A 288 12.41 8.28 4.96
N MET A 289 12.97 9.46 5.23
CA MET A 289 13.84 9.68 6.40
C MET A 289 13.09 9.50 7.73
N ALA A 290 11.88 10.05 7.85
CA ALA A 290 11.16 10.03 9.12
C ALA A 290 10.47 8.70 9.42
N ILE A 291 10.01 7.99 8.38
CA ILE A 291 9.14 6.82 8.51
C ILE A 291 9.88 5.51 8.23
N HIS A 292 10.80 5.51 7.26
CA HIS A 292 11.62 4.34 6.92
C HIS A 292 13.01 4.39 7.56
N GLY A 293 13.48 5.58 7.97
CA GLY A 293 14.81 5.75 8.57
C GLY A 293 15.92 5.68 7.54
N ASP A 294 15.59 5.91 6.27
CA ASP A 294 16.54 5.86 5.15
C ASP A 294 17.55 7.02 5.26
N ASP A 295 18.76 6.77 4.79
CA ASP A 295 19.80 7.80 4.80
C ASP A 295 19.45 8.92 3.81
N PRO A 296 19.78 10.20 4.10
CA PRO A 296 19.54 11.30 3.16
C PRO A 296 20.11 11.06 1.76
N SER A 297 21.20 10.29 1.62
CA SER A 297 21.78 9.93 0.32
C SER A 297 20.92 8.96 -0.51
N GLU A 298 20.03 8.20 0.15
CA GLU A 298 19.07 7.26 -0.47
C GLU A 298 17.69 7.91 -0.71
N CYS A 299 17.57 9.22 -0.45
CA CYS A 299 16.34 10.00 -0.57
C CYS A 299 16.42 11.04 -1.70
N SER A 300 17.22 10.77 -2.73
CA SER A 300 17.49 11.72 -3.80
C SER A 300 16.30 11.93 -4.74
N GLU A 301 16.28 13.07 -5.44
CA GLU A 301 15.30 13.35 -6.52
C GLU A 301 15.36 12.29 -7.63
N SER A 302 16.54 11.73 -7.89
CA SER A 302 16.72 10.65 -8.87
C SER A 302 16.03 9.36 -8.43
N GLU A 303 16.07 9.02 -7.14
CA GLU A 303 15.34 7.87 -6.59
C GLU A 303 13.84 8.11 -6.60
N PHE A 304 13.39 9.30 -6.19
CA PHE A 304 11.99 9.70 -6.30
C PHE A 304 11.48 9.54 -7.74
N LYS A 305 12.24 10.06 -8.71
CA LYS A 305 11.92 9.93 -10.14
C LYS A 305 11.84 8.47 -10.56
N ARG A 306 12.91 7.71 -10.33
CA ARG A 306 13.01 6.30 -10.74
C ARG A 306 11.91 5.44 -10.13
N PHE A 307 11.54 5.70 -8.87
CA PHE A 307 10.61 4.86 -8.11
C PHE A 307 9.14 5.24 -8.36
N LEU A 308 8.82 6.53 -8.44
CA LEU A 308 7.43 7.03 -8.40
C LEU A 308 7.00 7.85 -9.63
N CYS A 309 7.93 8.22 -10.51
CA CYS A 309 7.64 9.08 -11.67
C CYS A 309 7.92 8.38 -13.01
N ASP A 310 8.97 7.56 -13.09
CA ASP A 310 9.32 6.83 -14.32
C ASP A 310 8.40 5.61 -14.49
N SER A 311 7.16 5.85 -14.91
CA SER A 311 6.20 4.79 -15.22
C SER A 311 6.47 4.16 -16.58
N PRO A 312 6.32 2.84 -16.74
CA PRO A 312 6.30 2.18 -18.04
C PRO A 312 4.93 2.28 -18.72
N LEU A 313 3.87 2.69 -17.99
CA LEU A 313 2.51 2.70 -18.52
C LEU A 313 2.34 3.83 -19.53
N GLU A 314 1.93 3.45 -20.74
CA GLU A 314 1.51 4.42 -21.75
C GLU A 314 0.11 4.94 -21.41
N ALA A 315 -0.05 6.26 -21.44
CA ALA A 315 -1.36 6.88 -21.25
C ALA A 315 -2.30 6.47 -22.39
N GLU A 316 -3.51 6.02 -22.04
CA GLU A 316 -4.49 5.53 -23.00
C GLU A 316 -5.86 6.19 -22.76
N TYR A 317 -6.47 6.71 -23.83
CA TYR A 317 -7.81 7.25 -23.82
C TYR A 317 -8.70 6.35 -24.68
N ALA A 318 -9.54 5.55 -24.03
CA ALA A 318 -10.49 4.68 -24.69
C ALA A 318 -11.89 5.31 -24.70
N PRO A 319 -12.73 5.08 -25.74
CA PRO A 319 -14.12 5.57 -25.76
C PRO A 319 -14.99 5.05 -24.60
N ASP A 320 -14.69 3.86 -24.07
CA ASP A 320 -15.33 3.28 -22.87
C ASP A 320 -14.50 3.46 -21.59
N GLY A 321 -13.48 4.32 -21.64
CA GLY A 321 -12.59 4.66 -20.54
C GLY A 321 -13.03 5.91 -19.77
N PRO A 322 -12.42 6.17 -18.61
CA PRO A 322 -12.65 7.41 -17.88
C PRO A 322 -12.08 8.61 -18.64
N GLU A 323 -12.68 9.79 -18.48
CA GLU A 323 -12.25 11.05 -19.12
C GLU A 323 -10.80 11.41 -18.80
N VAL A 324 -10.35 11.07 -17.58
CA VAL A 324 -8.96 11.29 -17.15
C VAL A 324 -7.94 10.39 -17.85
N GLY A 325 -8.41 9.36 -18.57
CA GLY A 325 -7.58 8.34 -19.20
C GLY A 325 -7.08 7.26 -18.24
N TYR A 326 -6.45 6.24 -18.81
CA TYR A 326 -5.71 5.22 -18.10
C TYR A 326 -4.22 5.56 -18.05
N GLY A 327 -3.51 5.05 -17.04
CA GLY A 327 -2.08 5.30 -16.85
C GLY A 327 -1.72 5.54 -15.39
N SER A 328 -0.61 6.22 -15.16
CA SER A 328 -0.10 6.54 -13.82
C SER A 328 -0.41 7.98 -13.41
N PHE A 329 -0.86 8.16 -12.18
CA PHE A 329 -1.27 9.45 -11.64
C PHE A 329 -0.72 9.64 -10.22
N HIS A 330 -0.49 10.89 -9.85
CA HIS A 330 -0.32 11.32 -8.47
C HIS A 330 -1.63 11.96 -7.99
N GLN A 331 -2.29 11.31 -7.04
CA GLN A 331 -3.40 11.89 -6.30
C GLN A 331 -2.82 12.73 -5.15
N GLN A 332 -2.75 14.03 -5.36
CA GLN A 332 -2.10 14.98 -4.47
C GLN A 332 -3.09 15.58 -3.49
N TYR A 333 -2.71 15.62 -2.21
CA TYR A 333 -3.49 16.18 -1.12
C TYR A 333 -2.87 17.51 -0.71
N TRP A 334 -3.58 18.59 -0.98
CA TRP A 334 -3.15 19.96 -0.72
C TRP A 334 -3.90 20.51 0.47
N LEU A 335 -3.17 20.88 1.53
CA LEU A 335 -3.70 21.52 2.72
C LEU A 335 -3.19 22.96 2.77
N ASP A 336 -4.10 23.93 2.76
CA ASP A 336 -3.78 25.37 2.80
C ASP A 336 -2.73 25.78 1.76
N GLY A 337 -2.87 25.24 0.54
CA GLY A 337 -1.96 25.52 -0.58
C GLY A 337 -0.61 24.80 -0.54
N ARG A 338 -0.41 23.82 0.36
CA ARG A 338 0.80 22.99 0.43
C ARG A 338 0.49 21.51 0.26
N ILE A 339 1.34 20.79 -0.47
CA ILE A 339 1.21 19.34 -0.59
C ILE A 339 1.57 18.66 0.74
N VAL A 340 0.66 17.83 1.26
CA VAL A 340 0.83 17.13 2.54
C VAL A 340 0.80 15.61 2.41
N ALA A 341 0.26 15.09 1.30
CA ALA A 341 0.32 13.67 0.95
C ALA A 341 0.20 13.49 -0.56
N VAL A 342 0.73 12.37 -1.06
CA VAL A 342 0.58 11.97 -2.46
C VAL A 342 0.39 10.46 -2.53
N GLY A 343 -0.79 10.06 -3.04
CA GLY A 343 -1.05 8.67 -3.45
C GLY A 343 -0.61 8.47 -4.89
N VAL A 344 0.37 7.62 -5.11
CA VAL A 344 0.77 7.17 -6.45
C VAL A 344 -0.14 6.02 -6.84
N ILE A 345 -0.94 6.23 -7.89
CA ILE A 345 -1.97 5.29 -8.32
C ILE A 345 -1.86 5.00 -9.81
N ASP A 346 -2.27 3.80 -10.19
CA ASP A 346 -2.51 3.43 -11.59
C ASP A 346 -4.01 3.30 -11.83
N ILE A 347 -4.51 3.96 -12.87
CA ILE A 347 -5.88 3.79 -13.36
C ILE A 347 -5.81 2.82 -14.54
N LEU A 348 -6.43 1.65 -14.36
CA LEU A 348 -6.38 0.53 -15.30
C LEU A 348 -7.80 0.13 -15.73
N PRO A 349 -7.96 -0.67 -16.81
CA PRO A 349 -9.26 -1.02 -17.37
C PRO A 349 -10.29 -1.57 -16.38
N THR A 350 -9.86 -2.23 -15.29
CA THR A 350 -10.78 -2.80 -14.31
C THR A 350 -10.60 -2.26 -12.88
N CYS A 351 -9.55 -1.49 -12.61
CA CYS A 351 -9.26 -1.04 -11.26
C CYS A 351 -8.51 0.30 -11.15
N VAL A 352 -8.63 0.94 -9.99
CA VAL A 352 -7.59 1.83 -9.47
C VAL A 352 -6.66 1.00 -8.59
N SER A 353 -5.36 1.05 -8.84
CA SER A 353 -4.34 0.32 -8.08
C SER A 353 -3.42 1.30 -7.33
N SER A 354 -3.40 1.21 -6.00
CA SER A 354 -2.41 1.95 -5.19
C SER A 354 -1.03 1.35 -5.38
N VAL A 355 -0.07 2.20 -5.72
CA VAL A 355 1.34 1.83 -5.89
C VAL A 355 2.11 2.21 -4.63
N TYR A 356 1.98 3.46 -4.20
CA TYR A 356 2.73 4.00 -3.07
C TYR A 356 1.99 5.19 -2.44
N LEU A 357 2.25 5.48 -1.17
CA LEU A 357 1.77 6.68 -0.50
C LEU A 357 2.91 7.24 0.35
N TYR A 358 3.12 8.55 0.24
CA TYR A 358 4.01 9.30 1.11
C TYR A 358 3.31 10.56 1.59
N TYR A 359 3.60 11.00 2.80
CA TYR A 359 2.93 12.11 3.45
C TYR A 359 3.82 12.80 4.47
N HIS A 360 3.44 14.03 4.84
CA HIS A 360 4.23 14.83 5.76
C HIS A 360 4.09 14.26 7.19
N PRO A 361 5.20 13.93 7.89
CA PRO A 361 5.16 13.19 9.16
C PRO A 361 4.31 13.83 10.26
N ASP A 362 4.19 15.16 10.28
CA ASP A 362 3.33 15.88 11.24
C ASP A 362 1.85 15.46 11.20
N PHE A 363 1.40 14.92 10.07
CA PHE A 363 0.02 14.44 9.91
C PHE A 363 -0.13 12.93 10.14
N ASN A 364 0.89 12.23 10.67
CA ASN A 364 0.82 10.79 10.97
C ASN A 364 -0.41 10.44 11.82
N SER A 365 -0.78 11.32 12.75
CA SER A 365 -1.97 11.12 13.59
C SER A 365 -3.26 10.99 12.76
N LEU A 366 -3.37 11.60 11.58
CA LEU A 366 -4.57 11.56 10.74
C LEU A 366 -4.79 10.23 10.02
N SER A 367 -3.83 9.29 10.13
CA SER A 367 -3.90 7.98 9.48
C SER A 367 -4.05 8.09 7.96
N LEU A 368 -3.23 8.95 7.34
CA LEU A 368 -3.31 9.29 5.92
C LEU A 368 -3.25 8.05 5.00
N GLY A 369 -2.54 6.99 5.40
CA GLY A 369 -2.58 5.66 4.75
C GLY A 369 -3.98 5.10 4.53
N SER A 370 -4.80 5.10 5.58
CA SER A 370 -6.17 4.59 5.48
C SER A 370 -7.13 5.63 4.92
N TYR A 371 -6.88 6.93 5.16
CA TYR A 371 -7.68 7.99 4.57
C TYR A 371 -7.54 8.02 3.03
N SER A 372 -6.33 7.89 2.49
CA SER A 372 -6.10 7.85 1.05
C SER A 372 -6.81 6.64 0.43
N ALA A 373 -6.73 5.47 1.06
CA ALA A 373 -7.44 4.30 0.58
C ALA A 373 -8.97 4.49 0.51
N LEU A 374 -9.56 5.21 1.48
CA LEU A 374 -10.98 5.55 1.43
C LEU A 374 -11.30 6.54 0.31
N ARG A 375 -10.42 7.51 0.05
CA ARG A 375 -10.55 8.45 -1.07
C ARG A 375 -10.40 7.75 -2.42
N GLU A 376 -9.45 6.84 -2.54
CA GLU A 376 -9.21 6.04 -3.76
C GLU A 376 -10.38 5.08 -4.05
N ILE A 377 -11.02 4.51 -3.03
CA ILE A 377 -12.28 3.75 -3.20
C ILE A 377 -13.40 4.65 -3.73
N ALA A 378 -13.61 5.82 -3.13
CA ALA A 378 -14.62 6.77 -3.60
C ALA A 378 -14.35 7.23 -5.04
N PHE A 379 -13.07 7.46 -5.35
CA PHE A 379 -12.62 7.83 -6.69
C PHE A 379 -12.86 6.69 -7.70
N THR A 380 -12.60 5.43 -7.31
CA THR A 380 -12.94 4.25 -8.13
C THR A 380 -14.43 4.22 -8.46
N LYS A 381 -15.30 4.49 -7.47
CA LYS A 381 -16.76 4.56 -7.67
C LYS A 381 -17.17 5.72 -8.58
N GLN A 382 -16.43 6.83 -8.58
CA GLN A 382 -16.65 7.94 -9.51
C GLN A 382 -16.27 7.54 -10.93
N LEU A 383 -15.09 6.97 -11.14
CA LEU A 383 -14.62 6.54 -12.47
C LEU A 383 -15.52 5.45 -13.07
N GLN A 384 -16.05 4.55 -12.24
CA GLN A 384 -16.96 3.50 -12.68
C GLN A 384 -18.20 4.03 -13.42
N LYS A 385 -18.66 5.24 -13.09
CA LYS A 385 -19.79 5.88 -13.77
C LYS A 385 -19.52 6.15 -15.26
N GLN A 386 -18.24 6.31 -15.62
CA GLN A 386 -17.77 6.53 -16.99
C GLN A 386 -17.28 5.22 -17.62
N SER A 387 -16.62 4.36 -16.83
CA SER A 387 -16.09 3.08 -17.29
C SER A 387 -16.66 1.90 -16.48
N PRO A 388 -17.68 1.18 -16.99
CA PRO A 388 -18.37 0.13 -16.23
C PRO A 388 -17.48 -1.03 -15.75
N LYS A 389 -16.39 -1.31 -16.47
CA LYS A 389 -15.44 -2.38 -16.13
C LYS A 389 -14.58 -2.03 -14.91
N LEU A 390 -14.35 -0.73 -14.65
CA LEU A 390 -13.52 -0.22 -13.57
C LEU A 390 -14.26 -0.27 -12.23
N SER A 391 -14.29 -1.45 -11.63
CA SER A 391 -15.12 -1.74 -10.45
C SER A 391 -14.31 -2.07 -9.18
N TYR A 392 -13.00 -2.23 -9.31
CA TYR A 392 -12.15 -2.72 -8.23
C TYR A 392 -11.13 -1.68 -7.77
N TYR A 393 -10.78 -1.77 -6.49
CA TYR A 393 -9.69 -1.01 -5.90
C TYR A 393 -8.62 -1.97 -5.38
N TYR A 394 -7.40 -1.88 -5.90
CA TYR A 394 -6.30 -2.80 -5.59
C TYR A 394 -5.38 -2.15 -4.56
N LEU A 395 -5.27 -2.76 -3.37
CA LEU A 395 -4.49 -2.20 -2.25
C LEU A 395 -3.04 -2.69 -2.25
N GLY A 396 -2.53 -3.21 -3.37
CA GLY A 396 -1.23 -3.88 -3.42
C GLY A 396 -1.28 -5.30 -2.85
N PHE A 397 -0.40 -5.61 -1.89
CA PHE A 397 -0.30 -6.92 -1.25
C PHE A 397 -0.91 -6.95 0.15
N TYR A 398 -1.57 -8.06 0.47
CA TYR A 398 -1.95 -8.52 1.80
C TYR A 398 -0.96 -9.59 2.27
N ILE A 399 -0.44 -9.42 3.49
CA ILE A 399 0.53 -10.33 4.09
C ILE A 399 -0.01 -10.76 5.44
N HIS A 400 -0.49 -12.01 5.52
CA HIS A 400 -1.19 -12.50 6.69
C HIS A 400 -0.31 -12.52 7.96
N SER A 401 0.97 -12.85 7.78
CA SER A 401 1.97 -12.92 8.86
C SER A 401 2.51 -11.55 9.30
N CYS A 402 2.15 -10.45 8.62
CA CYS A 402 2.61 -9.11 8.96
C CYS A 402 1.43 -8.29 9.50
N PRO A 403 1.34 -8.01 10.83
CA PRO A 403 0.24 -7.27 11.43
C PRO A 403 -0.07 -5.95 10.73
N LYS A 404 0.96 -5.18 10.37
CA LYS A 404 0.85 -3.90 9.65
C LYS A 404 0.22 -4.01 8.27
N MET A 405 0.23 -5.19 7.66
CA MET A 405 -0.37 -5.43 6.34
C MET A 405 -1.75 -6.08 6.43
N ARG A 406 -2.17 -6.54 7.62
CA ARG A 406 -3.48 -7.20 7.82
C ARG A 406 -4.66 -6.26 7.68
N TYR A 407 -4.47 -4.95 7.90
CA TYR A 407 -5.54 -3.96 7.82
C TYR A 407 -6.21 -3.92 6.42
N LYS A 408 -5.49 -4.26 5.35
CA LYS A 408 -6.04 -4.30 3.98
C LYS A 408 -7.21 -5.27 3.84
N GLY A 409 -7.25 -6.32 4.68
CA GLY A 409 -8.37 -7.26 4.75
C GLY A 409 -9.65 -6.69 5.38
N GLN A 410 -9.61 -5.45 5.90
CA GLN A 410 -10.77 -4.79 6.50
C GLN A 410 -11.61 -4.01 5.47
N TYR A 411 -11.12 -3.85 4.24
CA TYR A 411 -11.82 -3.15 3.15
C TYR A 411 -12.81 -4.07 2.44
N ARG A 412 -13.94 -4.35 3.10
CA ARG A 412 -14.90 -5.36 2.64
C ARG A 412 -15.98 -4.83 1.68
N PRO A 413 -16.46 -5.68 0.74
CA PRO A 413 -15.96 -7.03 0.47
C PRO A 413 -14.65 -7.01 -0.32
N SER A 414 -13.74 -7.92 0.02
CA SER A 414 -12.40 -8.03 -0.60
C SER A 414 -12.06 -9.47 -0.94
N ASP A 415 -11.28 -9.63 -2.01
CA ASP A 415 -10.79 -10.92 -2.48
C ASP A 415 -9.26 -10.96 -2.42
N LEU A 416 -8.72 -12.15 -2.18
CA LEU A 416 -7.31 -12.48 -2.39
C LEU A 416 -7.15 -13.29 -3.68
N LEU A 417 -6.09 -13.00 -4.43
CA LEU A 417 -5.74 -13.74 -5.63
C LEU A 417 -5.06 -15.07 -5.24
N CYS A 418 -5.60 -16.19 -5.73
CA CYS A 418 -4.96 -17.49 -5.57
C CYS A 418 -3.61 -17.52 -6.33
N PRO A 419 -2.48 -17.85 -5.67
CA PRO A 419 -1.15 -17.76 -6.27
C PRO A 419 -0.89 -18.82 -7.36
N GLU A 420 -1.72 -19.86 -7.43
CA GLU A 420 -1.55 -20.96 -8.38
C GLU A 420 -2.55 -20.91 -9.53
N THR A 421 -3.82 -20.58 -9.23
CA THR A 421 -4.90 -20.61 -10.23
C THR A 421 -5.29 -19.23 -10.75
N TYR A 422 -4.80 -18.15 -10.11
CA TYR A 422 -5.15 -16.76 -10.40
C TYR A 422 -6.66 -16.46 -10.32
N VAL A 423 -7.40 -17.30 -9.58
CA VAL A 423 -8.80 -17.05 -9.24
C VAL A 423 -8.88 -16.19 -7.99
N TRP A 424 -9.79 -15.21 -8.01
CA TRP A 424 -10.12 -14.38 -6.86
C TRP A 424 -11.01 -15.14 -5.88
N VAL A 425 -10.59 -15.20 -4.60
CA VAL A 425 -11.31 -15.89 -3.53
C VAL A 425 -11.58 -14.90 -2.41
N SER A 426 -12.80 -14.89 -1.87
CA SER A 426 -13.15 -13.95 -0.79
C SER A 426 -12.24 -14.12 0.41
N ILE A 427 -11.79 -13.01 1.01
CA ILE A 427 -10.81 -13.05 2.09
C ILE A 427 -11.29 -13.87 3.29
N GLU A 428 -12.61 -13.89 3.55
CA GLU A 428 -13.22 -14.67 4.63
C GLU A 428 -12.96 -16.17 4.47
N ARG A 429 -12.88 -16.68 3.23
CA ARG A 429 -12.54 -18.08 2.94
C ARG A 429 -11.04 -18.34 3.01
N CYS A 430 -10.23 -17.31 2.75
CA CYS A 430 -8.77 -17.43 2.77
C CYS A 430 -8.17 -17.41 4.17
N ILE A 431 -8.73 -16.62 5.10
CA ILE A 431 -8.18 -16.44 6.45
C ILE A 431 -7.93 -17.78 7.18
N PRO A 432 -8.90 -18.72 7.26
CA PRO A 432 -8.66 -20.00 7.95
C PRO A 432 -7.51 -20.82 7.34
N LEU A 433 -7.27 -20.72 6.03
CA LEU A 433 -6.14 -21.40 5.38
C LEU A 433 -4.80 -20.75 5.76
N LEU A 434 -4.79 -19.41 5.85
CA LEU A 434 -3.61 -18.62 6.17
C LEU A 434 -3.27 -18.60 7.67
N ASP A 435 -4.26 -18.83 8.54
CA ASP A 435 -4.04 -19.06 9.97
C ASP A 435 -3.31 -20.39 10.21
N ASN A 436 -3.54 -21.40 9.35
CA ASN A 436 -2.93 -22.73 9.46
C ASN A 436 -1.58 -22.87 8.76
N SER A 437 -1.31 -22.07 7.73
CA SER A 437 -0.06 -22.12 6.99
C SER A 437 0.35 -20.75 6.48
N ARG A 438 1.67 -20.49 6.47
CA ARG A 438 2.23 -19.25 5.90
C ARG A 438 1.88 -19.09 4.42
N TYR A 439 1.95 -20.20 3.68
CA TYR A 439 1.57 -20.30 2.28
C TYR A 439 0.39 -21.25 2.15
N ALA A 440 -0.67 -20.78 1.48
CA ALA A 440 -1.82 -21.58 1.10
C ALA A 440 -2.19 -21.34 -0.37
N ARG A 441 -2.55 -22.44 -1.05
CA ARG A 441 -3.37 -22.41 -2.26
C ARG A 441 -4.78 -22.01 -1.84
N LEU A 442 -5.26 -20.86 -2.33
CA LEU A 442 -6.50 -20.26 -1.83
C LEU A 442 -7.75 -20.88 -2.45
N ASN A 443 -7.70 -21.22 -3.74
CA ASN A 443 -8.75 -22.01 -4.37
C ASN A 443 -8.61 -23.47 -3.93
N GLN A 444 -9.71 -24.09 -3.50
CA GLN A 444 -9.73 -25.46 -2.97
C GLN A 444 -10.12 -26.53 -3.99
N ASP A 445 -10.51 -26.15 -5.22
CA ASP A 445 -10.79 -27.09 -6.30
C ASP A 445 -9.46 -27.69 -6.81
N PRO A 446 -9.15 -28.97 -6.57
CA PRO A 446 -7.85 -29.57 -6.90
C PRO A 446 -7.61 -29.68 -8.40
N ASP A 447 -8.68 -29.74 -9.21
CA ASP A 447 -8.60 -29.96 -10.66
C ASP A 447 -8.39 -28.65 -11.43
N LEU A 448 -8.62 -27.51 -10.77
CA LEU A 448 -8.47 -26.21 -11.39
C LEU A 448 -7.00 -25.75 -11.42
N GLY A 449 -6.44 -25.63 -12.62
CA GLY A 449 -5.13 -25.01 -12.84
C GLY A 449 -5.21 -23.51 -13.16
N ASP A 450 -4.09 -22.95 -13.66
CA ASP A 450 -4.08 -21.64 -14.30
C ASP A 450 -4.80 -21.71 -15.66
N ALA A 451 -5.93 -21.00 -15.78
CA ALA A 451 -6.72 -20.96 -17.01
C ALA A 451 -5.93 -20.41 -18.22
N ARG A 452 -4.92 -19.56 -17.97
CA ARG A 452 -4.03 -18.95 -18.96
C ARG A 452 -2.64 -19.58 -18.97
N ALA A 453 -2.51 -20.82 -18.49
CA ALA A 453 -1.25 -21.56 -18.53
C ALA A 453 -0.69 -21.63 -19.96
N VAL A 454 0.64 -21.61 -20.07
CA VAL A 454 1.32 -21.72 -21.36
C VAL A 454 1.08 -23.11 -21.96
N ARG A 455 0.56 -23.13 -23.18
CA ARG A 455 0.29 -24.36 -23.95
C ARG A 455 1.27 -24.52 -25.12
N ASP A 456 1.73 -23.41 -25.66
CA ASP A 456 2.65 -23.38 -26.79
C ASP A 456 3.67 -22.25 -26.58
N LEU A 457 4.86 -22.62 -26.12
CA LEU A 457 5.98 -21.70 -25.92
C LEU A 457 6.40 -21.05 -27.24
N GLY A 458 6.23 -21.75 -28.37
CA GLY A 458 6.64 -21.29 -29.69
C GLY A 458 5.92 -20.02 -30.16
N ARG A 459 4.75 -19.73 -29.60
CA ARG A 459 3.93 -18.53 -29.89
C ARG A 459 4.32 -17.30 -29.10
N ALA A 460 5.14 -17.43 -28.05
CA ALA A 460 5.61 -16.29 -27.28
C ALA A 460 6.33 -15.28 -28.19
N LEU A 461 6.03 -13.99 -28.09
CA LEU A 461 6.63 -12.97 -28.95
C LEU A 461 7.98 -12.52 -28.40
N VAL A 462 8.97 -12.51 -29.29
CA VAL A 462 10.34 -12.07 -29.01
C VAL A 462 10.68 -10.89 -29.90
N LEU A 463 11.29 -9.85 -29.33
CA LEU A 463 11.94 -8.77 -30.05
C LEU A 463 13.45 -9.04 -30.08
N TYR A 464 13.96 -9.45 -31.25
CA TYR A 464 15.36 -9.77 -31.48
C TYR A 464 15.89 -8.99 -32.67
N ARG A 465 16.98 -8.23 -32.48
CA ARG A 465 17.61 -7.40 -33.54
C ARG A 465 16.60 -6.56 -34.33
N ARG A 466 15.76 -5.81 -33.59
CA ARG A 466 14.69 -4.95 -34.12
C ARG A 466 13.62 -5.69 -34.94
N THR A 467 13.55 -7.01 -34.84
CA THR A 467 12.54 -7.82 -35.52
C THR A 467 11.67 -8.53 -34.49
N VAL A 468 10.35 -8.37 -34.62
CA VAL A 468 9.37 -9.13 -33.82
C VAL A 468 9.15 -10.49 -34.47
N MET A 469 9.23 -11.57 -33.70
CA MET A 469 8.95 -12.91 -34.18
C MET A 469 8.49 -13.85 -33.05
N PRO A 470 7.75 -14.92 -33.37
CA PRO A 470 7.46 -15.97 -32.39
C PRO A 470 8.74 -16.68 -31.92
N TYR A 471 8.73 -17.17 -30.69
CA TYR A 471 9.85 -17.88 -30.08
C TYR A 471 10.31 -19.08 -30.93
N ALA A 472 9.38 -19.80 -31.58
CA ALA A 472 9.71 -20.91 -32.48
C ALA A 472 10.56 -20.48 -33.70
N ALA A 473 10.47 -19.22 -34.13
CA ALA A 473 11.32 -18.67 -35.19
C ALA A 473 12.65 -18.14 -34.61
N TYR A 474 12.59 -17.49 -33.45
CA TYR A 474 13.78 -17.01 -32.74
C TYR A 474 14.72 -18.14 -32.34
N SER A 475 14.20 -19.25 -31.80
CA SER A 475 14.97 -20.41 -31.34
C SER A 475 15.78 -21.07 -32.45
N ARG A 476 15.33 -20.95 -33.72
CA ARG A 476 16.05 -21.41 -34.91
C ARG A 476 17.11 -20.42 -35.43
N LYS A 477 16.98 -19.14 -35.09
CA LYS A 477 17.84 -18.04 -35.60
C LYS A 477 18.94 -17.64 -34.62
N ARG A 478 18.71 -17.80 -33.33
CA ARG A 478 19.68 -17.50 -32.27
C ARG A 478 20.98 -18.28 -32.47
N LYS A 479 22.07 -17.75 -31.93
CA LYS A 479 23.36 -18.45 -31.79
C LYS A 479 23.68 -18.55 -30.30
N GLY A 480 24.34 -19.62 -29.86
CA GLY A 480 24.76 -19.81 -28.46
C GLY A 480 23.91 -20.82 -27.68
N SER A 481 24.10 -20.85 -26.35
CA SER A 481 23.37 -21.72 -25.42
C SER A 481 21.87 -21.44 -25.45
N SER A 482 21.03 -22.45 -25.15
CA SER A 482 19.57 -22.29 -25.09
C SER A 482 19.13 -21.38 -23.93
N ASP A 483 18.09 -20.58 -24.14
CA ASP A 483 17.41 -19.68 -23.19
C ASP A 483 15.97 -20.18 -22.97
N GLU A 484 15.64 -21.37 -23.47
CA GLU A 484 14.31 -21.94 -23.43
C GLU A 484 13.77 -22.04 -22.01
N MET A 485 14.60 -22.40 -21.05
CA MET A 485 14.21 -22.44 -19.64
C MET A 485 13.80 -21.05 -19.11
N GLU A 486 14.52 -20.01 -19.50
CA GLU A 486 14.21 -18.64 -19.09
C GLU A 486 12.94 -18.14 -19.76
N VAL A 487 12.78 -18.38 -21.07
CA VAL A 487 11.57 -17.99 -21.81
C VAL A 487 10.36 -18.78 -21.32
N GLN A 488 10.51 -20.07 -21.02
CA GLN A 488 9.47 -20.90 -20.43
C GLN A 488 9.06 -20.37 -19.05
N GLN A 489 10.02 -19.99 -18.22
CA GLN A 489 9.75 -19.41 -16.92
C GLN A 489 9.00 -18.07 -17.04
N TYR A 490 9.48 -17.16 -17.89
CA TYR A 490 8.81 -15.90 -18.20
C TYR A 490 7.36 -16.15 -18.65
N ALA A 491 7.18 -16.98 -19.69
CA ALA A 491 5.89 -17.27 -20.28
C ALA A 491 4.93 -17.87 -19.24
N SER A 492 5.40 -18.82 -18.41
CA SER A 492 4.58 -19.41 -17.34
C SER A 492 4.13 -18.38 -16.31
N LEU A 493 4.98 -17.39 -15.98
CA LEU A 493 4.62 -16.35 -15.00
C LEU A 493 3.62 -15.33 -15.56
N VAL A 494 3.76 -14.93 -16.83
CA VAL A 494 2.88 -13.94 -17.48
C VAL A 494 1.61 -14.56 -18.08
N GLY A 495 1.61 -15.86 -18.37
CA GLY A 495 0.51 -16.57 -19.03
C GLY A 495 0.54 -16.47 -20.55
N GLN A 496 -0.14 -17.38 -21.25
CA GLN A 496 -0.11 -17.51 -22.71
C GLN A 496 -0.53 -16.20 -23.40
N ASP A 497 -1.65 -15.60 -22.99
CA ASP A 497 -2.19 -14.39 -23.62
C ASP A 497 -1.18 -13.23 -23.58
N CYS A 498 -0.55 -13.01 -22.43
CA CYS A 498 0.49 -11.98 -22.29
C CYS A 498 1.75 -12.36 -23.06
N ALA A 499 2.18 -13.63 -23.03
CA ALA A 499 3.35 -14.08 -23.78
C ALA A 499 3.18 -13.87 -25.30
N GLU A 500 1.95 -13.93 -25.84
CA GLU A 500 1.65 -13.69 -27.25
C GLU A 500 1.45 -12.22 -27.63
N ARG A 501 1.35 -11.30 -26.66
CA ARG A 501 1.16 -9.86 -26.89
C ARG A 501 2.38 -9.03 -26.52
N ILE A 502 3.03 -9.37 -25.41
CA ILE A 502 4.19 -8.66 -24.86
C ILE A 502 5.45 -9.11 -25.58
N LEU A 503 6.23 -8.14 -26.05
CA LEU A 503 7.50 -8.39 -26.71
C LEU A 503 8.60 -8.64 -25.67
N LEU A 504 9.05 -9.89 -25.59
CA LEU A 504 10.21 -10.25 -24.77
C LEU A 504 11.50 -9.84 -25.50
N TYR A 505 12.21 -8.86 -24.96
CA TYR A 505 13.46 -8.38 -25.51
C TYR A 505 14.58 -9.41 -25.35
N ARG A 506 15.32 -9.63 -26.44
CA ARG A 506 16.51 -10.49 -26.50
C ARG A 506 17.59 -9.79 -27.34
N SER A 507 18.82 -9.77 -26.82
CA SER A 507 19.99 -9.13 -27.43
C SER A 507 20.71 -10.03 -28.44
#